data_AF-A0A952TT92-F1
#
_entry.id   AF-A0A952TT92-F1
#
_cell.length_a   1.000
_cell.length_b   1.000
_cell.length_c   1.000
_cell.angle_alpha   90.00
_cell.angle_beta   90.00
_cell.angle_gamma   90.00
#
_symmetry.space_group_name_H-M   'P 1'
#
loop_
_entity.id
_entity.type
_entity.pdbx_description
1 polymer ?
#
loop_
_entity_poly.entity_id
_entity_poly.type
_entity_poly.pdbx_seq_one_letter_code
_entity_poly.pdbx_strand_id
1 'polypeptide(L)'
;MIFGLLENARLLVGADSAPLHMASLTGTPTFNISAGNVNFWETGPKSSRSWVYRLEKDSAFPSALLGARTASLMQGEGAEDLLEAAPGVPAYRGRVPTVDDFAWAMIQSLYLGADFPVAESLRFIQVVEKMREMNDVLLEQLENPRIQTAALGQLMESADEVFRLLGASDPAAGVMVRWLQTEKIRIAPSSTEAIRAQMLEYHRRFHLVLRPYCLEEDASEGAHGSL
;
A
#
# COMPACT_ATOMS: atom_id res chain seq x y z
N MET A 1 11.69 -28.35 -26.50
CA MET A 1 11.78 -28.12 -25.02
C MET A 1 11.84 -26.61 -24.81
N ILE A 2 11.06 -26.06 -23.88
CA ILE A 2 10.84 -24.60 -23.75
C ILE A 2 12.14 -23.79 -23.59
N PHE A 3 13.16 -24.33 -22.91
CA PHE A 3 14.48 -23.71 -22.78
C PHE A 3 15.16 -23.43 -24.12
N GLY A 4 15.10 -24.37 -25.06
CA GLY A 4 15.67 -24.16 -26.40
C GLY A 4 14.93 -23.07 -27.20
N LEU A 5 13.64 -22.84 -26.93
CA LEU A 5 12.93 -21.70 -27.51
C LEU A 5 13.39 -20.38 -26.88
N LEU A 6 13.58 -20.36 -25.57
CA LEU A 6 14.02 -19.18 -24.82
C LEU A 6 15.46 -18.78 -25.17
N GLU A 7 16.39 -19.73 -25.25
CA GLU A 7 17.79 -19.48 -25.64
C GLU A 7 17.92 -18.81 -27.01
N ASN A 8 17.00 -19.14 -27.92
CA ASN A 8 16.98 -18.57 -29.28
C ASN A 8 16.05 -17.35 -29.41
N ALA A 9 15.30 -17.01 -28.36
CA ALA A 9 14.42 -15.85 -28.38
C ALA A 9 15.23 -14.56 -28.17
N ARG A 10 14.89 -13.52 -28.94
CA ARG A 10 15.47 -12.18 -28.75
C ARG A 10 14.92 -11.44 -27.54
N LEU A 11 13.65 -11.69 -27.23
CA LEU A 11 12.90 -11.06 -26.15
C LEU A 11 11.72 -11.96 -25.79
N LEU A 12 11.51 -12.21 -24.50
CA LEU A 12 10.28 -12.80 -24.00
C LEU A 12 9.37 -11.68 -23.47
N VAL A 13 8.17 -11.54 -24.03
CA VAL A 13 7.14 -10.60 -23.52
C VAL A 13 6.09 -11.38 -22.75
N GLY A 14 5.79 -10.97 -21.52
CA GLY A 14 4.76 -11.66 -20.74
C GLY A 14 4.56 -11.11 -19.33
N ALA A 15 3.55 -11.65 -18.66
CA ALA A 15 3.30 -11.38 -17.25
C ALA A 15 4.28 -12.14 -16.35
N ASP A 16 4.26 -11.80 -15.06
CA ASP A 16 5.04 -12.52 -14.05
C ASP A 16 4.58 -13.99 -13.94
N SER A 17 5.42 -14.90 -14.41
CA SER A 17 5.05 -16.30 -14.66
C SER A 17 6.29 -17.20 -14.79
N ALA A 18 6.09 -18.52 -14.72
CA ALA A 18 7.19 -19.49 -14.80
C ALA A 18 8.12 -19.31 -16.02
N PRO A 19 7.63 -19.05 -17.25
CA PRO A 19 8.50 -18.79 -18.41
C PRO A 19 9.42 -17.58 -18.24
N LEU A 20 8.98 -16.55 -17.49
CA LEU A 20 9.77 -15.35 -17.23
C LEU A 20 10.98 -15.65 -16.33
N HIS A 21 10.78 -16.49 -15.32
CA HIS A 21 11.89 -16.98 -14.50
C HIS A 21 12.80 -17.93 -15.28
N MET A 22 12.25 -18.79 -16.14
CA MET A 22 13.06 -19.65 -17.01
C MET A 22 13.93 -18.85 -17.97
N ALA A 23 13.44 -17.72 -18.50
CA ALA A 23 14.21 -16.82 -19.35
C ALA A 23 15.43 -16.23 -18.62
N SER A 24 15.33 -16.02 -17.30
CA SER A 24 16.48 -15.59 -16.49
C SER A 24 17.57 -16.68 -16.42
N LEU A 25 17.21 -17.96 -16.48
CA LEU A 25 18.16 -19.08 -16.46
C LEU A 25 18.90 -19.23 -17.80
N THR A 26 18.28 -18.84 -18.91
CA THR A 26 18.87 -18.87 -20.25
C THR A 26 19.52 -17.55 -20.65
N GLY A 27 19.51 -16.55 -19.78
CA GLY A 27 20.00 -15.20 -20.08
C GLY A 27 19.18 -14.44 -21.12
N THR A 28 17.96 -14.91 -21.39
CA THR A 28 17.08 -14.32 -22.40
C THR A 28 16.51 -12.99 -21.87
N PRO A 29 16.63 -11.88 -22.62
CA PRO A 29 15.99 -10.62 -22.29
C PRO A 29 14.47 -10.78 -22.12
N THR A 30 13.89 -10.08 -21.14
CA THR A 30 12.44 -10.14 -20.91
C THR A 30 11.82 -8.75 -20.86
N PHE A 31 10.58 -8.66 -21.31
CA PHE A 31 9.71 -7.52 -21.10
C PHE A 31 8.50 -7.97 -20.25
N ASN A 32 8.60 -7.70 -18.96
CA ASN A 32 7.61 -8.07 -17.96
C ASN A 32 6.48 -7.05 -17.90
N ILE A 33 5.24 -7.49 -18.14
CA ILE A 33 4.04 -6.69 -17.90
C ILE A 33 3.52 -7.06 -16.52
N SER A 34 3.94 -6.31 -15.51
CA SER A 34 3.58 -6.55 -14.10
C SER A 34 2.28 -5.83 -13.79
N ALA A 35 1.20 -6.59 -13.54
CA ALA A 35 -0.14 -6.04 -13.36
C ALA A 35 -0.60 -6.08 -11.90
N GLY A 36 -1.21 -4.98 -11.46
CA GLY A 36 -1.93 -4.91 -10.19
C GLY A 36 -1.02 -5.08 -8.96
N ASN A 37 -1.27 -6.14 -8.19
CA ASN A 37 -0.63 -6.37 -6.89
C ASN A 37 0.68 -7.19 -6.97
N VAL A 38 1.15 -7.52 -8.18
CA VAL A 38 2.36 -8.33 -8.34
C VAL A 38 3.61 -7.53 -7.95
N ASN A 39 4.41 -8.08 -7.03
CA ASN A 39 5.62 -7.42 -6.55
C ASN A 39 6.84 -7.80 -7.39
N PHE A 40 7.06 -7.11 -8.52
CA PHE A 40 8.21 -7.35 -9.38
C PHE A 40 9.58 -7.11 -8.70
N TRP A 41 9.62 -6.45 -7.54
CA TRP A 41 10.86 -6.34 -6.75
C TRP A 41 11.33 -7.71 -6.23
N GLU A 42 10.40 -8.61 -5.94
CA GLU A 42 10.68 -9.96 -5.45
C GLU A 42 10.77 -10.98 -6.60
N THR A 43 9.84 -10.88 -7.55
CA THR A 43 9.61 -11.91 -8.57
C THR A 43 9.94 -11.46 -9.99
N GLY A 44 10.33 -10.20 -10.20
CA GLY A 44 10.61 -9.70 -11.54
C GLY A 44 11.89 -10.29 -12.16
N PRO A 45 12.17 -9.91 -13.42
CA PRO A 45 13.20 -10.54 -14.22
C PRO A 45 14.62 -10.22 -13.74
N LYS A 46 15.51 -11.20 -13.88
CA LYS A 46 16.91 -11.11 -13.41
C LYS A 46 17.94 -11.17 -14.54
N SER A 47 17.55 -11.56 -15.76
CA SER A 47 18.45 -11.47 -16.91
C SER A 47 18.77 -10.01 -17.23
N SER A 48 20.00 -9.78 -17.67
CA SER A 48 20.45 -8.47 -18.13
C SER A 48 19.59 -8.00 -19.30
N ARG A 49 19.43 -6.67 -19.43
CA ARG A 49 18.56 -6.05 -20.46
C ARG A 49 17.14 -6.62 -20.37
N SER A 50 16.61 -6.72 -19.16
CA SER A 50 15.20 -7.01 -18.94
C SER A 50 14.50 -5.77 -18.45
N TRP A 51 13.22 -5.65 -18.76
CA TRP A 51 12.42 -4.47 -18.44
C TRP A 51 11.10 -4.85 -17.79
N VAL A 52 10.63 -4.00 -16.89
CA VAL A 52 9.30 -4.11 -16.28
C VAL A 52 8.47 -2.91 -16.69
N TYR A 53 7.28 -3.17 -17.22
CA TYR A 53 6.19 -2.20 -17.32
C TYR A 53 5.19 -2.48 -16.20
N ARG A 54 4.92 -1.48 -15.37
CA ARG A 54 3.91 -1.56 -14.32
C ARG A 54 2.55 -1.15 -14.88
N LEU A 55 1.61 -2.08 -14.89
CA LEU A 55 0.22 -1.84 -15.24
C LEU A 55 -0.59 -1.59 -13.97
N GLU A 56 -1.11 -0.37 -13.82
CA GLU A 56 -1.91 0.01 -12.67
C GLU A 56 -3.21 -0.79 -12.59
N LYS A 57 -3.61 -1.13 -11.36
CA LYS A 57 -4.88 -1.78 -11.07
C LYS A 57 -6.00 -0.87 -11.59
N ASP A 58 -6.86 -1.40 -12.46
CA ASP A 58 -7.97 -0.68 -13.12
C ASP A 58 -7.61 0.23 -14.29
N SER A 59 -6.35 0.21 -14.76
CA SER A 59 -5.99 0.88 -16.02
C SER A 59 -6.40 0.05 -17.25
N ALA A 60 -6.85 0.72 -18.32
CA ALA A 60 -7.10 0.06 -19.60
C ALA A 60 -5.78 -0.52 -20.16
N PHE A 61 -5.83 -1.74 -20.68
CA PHE A 61 -4.64 -2.42 -21.19
C PHE A 61 -4.05 -1.67 -22.39
N PRO A 62 -2.82 -1.11 -22.30
CA PRO A 62 -2.30 -0.18 -23.29
C PRO A 62 -1.59 -0.92 -24.43
N SER A 63 -2.35 -1.73 -25.19
CA SER A 63 -1.81 -2.65 -26.21
C SER A 63 -0.92 -1.97 -27.26
N ALA A 64 -1.31 -0.80 -27.76
CA ALA A 64 -0.54 -0.04 -28.75
C ALA A 64 0.81 0.44 -28.19
N LEU A 65 0.83 0.93 -26.95
CA LEU A 65 2.06 1.33 -26.26
C LEU A 65 2.98 0.13 -26.04
N LEU A 66 2.44 -0.98 -25.52
CA LEU A 66 3.22 -2.20 -25.28
C LEU A 66 3.79 -2.79 -26.57
N GLY A 67 3.04 -2.73 -27.67
CA GLY A 67 3.51 -3.12 -28.99
C GLY A 67 4.67 -2.25 -29.48
N ALA A 68 4.55 -0.93 -29.35
CA ALA A 68 5.62 0.01 -29.69
C ALA A 68 6.88 -0.23 -28.83
N ARG A 69 6.71 -0.42 -27.52
CA ARG A 69 7.82 -0.74 -26.61
C ARG A 69 8.50 -2.05 -26.95
N THR A 70 7.72 -3.10 -27.23
CA THR A 70 8.26 -4.39 -27.67
C THR A 70 9.16 -4.22 -28.91
N ALA A 71 8.71 -3.44 -29.90
CA ALA A 71 9.49 -3.18 -31.10
C ALA A 71 10.81 -2.42 -30.80
N SER A 72 10.78 -1.37 -29.97
CA SER A 72 11.98 -0.63 -29.55
C SER A 72 12.96 -1.52 -28.78
N LEU A 73 12.47 -2.32 -27.82
CA LEU A 73 13.31 -3.24 -27.05
C LEU A 73 13.97 -4.29 -27.95
N MET A 74 13.25 -4.80 -28.96
CA MET A 74 13.83 -5.71 -29.96
C MET A 74 14.91 -5.07 -30.83
N GLN A 75 14.91 -3.75 -30.96
CA GLN A 75 15.96 -2.98 -31.64
C GLN A 75 17.14 -2.61 -30.70
N GLY A 76 17.02 -2.95 -29.41
CA GLY A 76 18.03 -2.65 -28.40
C GLY A 76 17.92 -1.24 -27.83
N GLU A 77 16.84 -0.53 -28.14
CA GLU A 77 16.53 0.78 -27.59
C GLU A 77 15.85 0.60 -26.23
N GLY A 78 16.34 1.31 -25.20
CA GLY A 78 15.65 1.38 -23.91
C GLY A 78 14.40 2.25 -23.99
N ALA A 79 13.60 2.26 -22.93
CA ALA A 79 12.49 3.20 -22.80
C ALA A 79 12.48 3.80 -21.39
N GLU A 80 12.31 5.12 -21.31
CA GLU A 80 12.40 5.89 -20.06
C GLU A 80 11.25 5.56 -19.07
N ASP A 81 10.14 5.04 -19.58
CA ASP A 81 8.94 4.64 -18.83
C ASP A 81 9.00 3.18 -18.33
N LEU A 82 10.14 2.50 -18.52
CA LEU A 82 10.36 1.13 -18.09
C LEU A 82 11.39 1.05 -16.96
N LEU A 83 11.23 0.04 -16.11
CA LEU A 83 12.22 -0.31 -15.10
C LEU A 83 13.16 -1.37 -15.66
N GLU A 84 14.41 -0.99 -15.93
CA GLU A 84 15.45 -1.89 -16.42
C GLU A 84 16.09 -2.68 -15.27
N ALA A 85 16.20 -4.00 -15.42
CA ALA A 85 16.94 -4.85 -14.50
C ALA A 85 18.43 -4.48 -14.51
N ALA A 86 18.97 -4.15 -13.34
CA ALA A 86 20.36 -3.79 -13.14
C ALA A 86 21.05 -4.75 -12.16
N PRO A 87 22.39 -4.89 -12.22
CA PRO A 87 23.11 -5.75 -11.31
C PRO A 87 23.09 -5.18 -9.87
N GLY A 88 22.80 -6.04 -8.88
CA GLY A 88 22.71 -5.69 -7.45
C GLY A 88 21.45 -6.23 -6.77
N VAL A 89 21.32 -6.02 -5.46
CA VAL A 89 20.13 -6.45 -4.68
C VAL A 89 19.51 -5.24 -3.96
N PRO A 90 18.22 -4.96 -4.18
CA PRO A 90 17.52 -5.02 -5.47
C PRO A 90 17.91 -3.80 -6.33
N ALA A 91 18.18 -3.99 -7.62
CA ALA A 91 18.60 -2.89 -8.48
C ALA A 91 17.78 -2.92 -9.77
N TYR A 92 16.65 -2.24 -9.80
CA TYR A 92 16.06 -1.77 -11.06
C TYR A 92 16.50 -0.33 -11.28
N ARG A 93 16.79 0.04 -12.52
CA ARG A 93 17.06 1.42 -12.96
C ARG A 93 15.84 1.94 -13.72
N GLY A 94 15.41 3.15 -13.40
CA GLY A 94 14.28 3.79 -14.08
C GLY A 94 13.42 4.55 -13.10
N ARG A 95 12.43 5.27 -13.63
CA ARG A 95 11.48 6.01 -12.82
C ARG A 95 10.35 5.07 -12.40
N VAL A 96 10.39 4.59 -11.17
CA VAL A 96 9.25 3.89 -10.58
C VAL A 96 8.12 4.93 -10.49
N PRO A 97 6.90 4.66 -10.99
CA PRO A 97 5.74 5.43 -10.58
C PRO A 97 5.69 5.28 -9.07
N THR A 98 6.09 6.34 -8.39
CA THR A 98 6.41 6.37 -6.98
C THR A 98 5.29 5.65 -6.24
N VAL A 99 5.64 4.70 -5.36
CA VAL A 99 4.86 4.62 -4.13
C VAL A 99 4.91 6.06 -3.64
N ASP A 100 3.77 6.74 -3.70
CA ASP A 100 3.66 8.17 -3.39
C ASP A 100 4.64 8.46 -2.25
N ASP A 101 5.64 9.32 -2.45
CA ASP A 101 6.79 9.43 -1.53
C ASP A 101 6.26 9.68 -0.09
N PHE A 102 5.11 10.35 0.00
CA PHE A 102 4.31 10.50 1.19
C PHE A 102 3.81 9.18 1.80
N ALA A 103 3.20 8.29 1.01
CA ALA A 103 2.76 6.96 1.46
C ALA A 103 3.94 6.06 1.89
N TRP A 104 5.10 6.16 1.23
CA TRP A 104 6.30 5.46 1.68
C TRP A 104 6.81 6.03 3.01
N ALA A 105 6.93 7.34 3.12
CA ALA A 105 7.30 8.00 4.38
C ALA A 105 6.34 7.60 5.52
N MET A 106 5.03 7.50 5.24
CA MET A 106 4.03 7.02 6.20
C MET A 106 4.32 5.59 6.68
N ILE A 107 4.72 4.68 5.78
CA ILE A 107 5.14 3.33 6.15
C ILE A 107 6.35 3.40 7.11
N GLN A 108 7.32 4.26 6.80
CA GLN A 108 8.50 4.43 7.66
C GLN A 108 8.11 4.97 9.04
N SER A 109 7.18 5.91 9.15
CA SER A 109 6.72 6.43 10.45
C SER A 109 6.04 5.34 11.28
N LEU A 110 5.14 4.57 10.67
CA LEU A 110 4.33 3.56 11.38
C LEU A 110 5.14 2.34 11.85
N TYR A 111 6.13 1.90 11.06
CA TYR A 111 6.84 0.65 11.32
C TYR A 111 8.27 0.85 11.80
N LEU A 112 8.91 1.97 11.45
CA LEU A 112 10.32 2.23 11.74
C LEU A 112 10.54 3.39 12.72
N GLY A 113 9.47 4.06 13.16
CA GLY A 113 9.54 5.17 14.11
C GLY A 113 10.15 6.45 13.53
N ALA A 114 10.10 6.62 12.20
CA ALA A 114 10.45 7.89 11.55
C ALA A 114 9.41 8.97 11.86
N ASP A 115 9.75 10.24 11.57
CA ASP A 115 8.79 11.34 11.68
C ASP A 115 7.63 11.15 10.70
N PHE A 116 6.43 11.62 11.08
CA PHE A 116 5.27 11.62 10.20
C PHE A 116 5.46 12.62 9.05
N PRO A 117 5.22 12.22 7.79
CA PRO A 117 5.38 13.12 6.65
C PRO A 117 4.39 14.29 6.70
N VAL A 118 4.77 15.44 6.14
CA VAL A 118 3.88 16.62 6.09
C VAL A 118 2.82 16.42 5.02
N ALA A 119 1.56 16.51 5.40
CA ALA A 119 0.43 16.34 4.49
C ALA A 119 0.16 17.62 3.69
N GLU A 120 0.24 17.53 2.36
CA GLU A 120 -0.10 18.63 1.44
C GLU A 120 -1.51 18.50 0.85
N SER A 121 -2.09 17.29 0.94
CA SER A 121 -3.40 16.96 0.36
C SER A 121 -4.52 17.24 1.37
N LEU A 122 -5.38 18.22 1.07
CA LEU A 122 -6.60 18.47 1.85
C LEU A 122 -7.51 17.23 1.89
N ARG A 123 -7.54 16.45 0.80
CA ARG A 123 -8.31 15.20 0.74
C ARG A 123 -7.80 14.20 1.76
N PHE A 124 -6.48 14.05 1.88
CA PHE A 124 -5.87 13.16 2.88
C PHE A 124 -6.25 13.60 4.30
N ILE A 125 -6.14 14.89 4.61
CA ILE A 125 -6.54 15.45 5.92
C ILE A 125 -8.00 15.13 6.24
N GLN A 126 -8.92 15.39 5.31
CA GLN A 126 -10.35 15.09 5.49
C GLN A 126 -10.61 13.60 5.74
N VAL A 127 -9.89 12.73 5.03
CA VAL A 127 -10.01 11.27 5.23
C VAL A 127 -9.51 10.88 6.62
N VAL A 128 -8.39 11.45 7.09
CA VAL A 128 -7.85 11.18 8.42
C VAL A 128 -8.77 11.72 9.52
N GLU A 129 -9.36 12.89 9.35
CA GLU A 129 -10.38 13.42 10.28
C GLU A 129 -11.59 12.48 10.39
N LYS A 130 -12.10 11.97 9.25
CA LYS A 130 -13.19 10.99 9.27
C LYS A 130 -12.79 9.66 9.91
N MET A 131 -11.55 9.21 9.72
CA MET A 131 -11.03 8.05 10.43
C MET A 131 -10.97 8.29 11.94
N ARG A 132 -10.58 9.50 12.37
CA ARG A 132 -10.55 9.89 13.78
C ARG A 132 -11.95 9.91 14.39
N GLU A 133 -12.91 10.58 13.75
CA GLU A 133 -14.31 10.59 14.18
C GLU A 133 -14.85 9.17 14.39
N MET A 134 -14.61 8.28 13.42
CA MET A 134 -15.04 6.88 13.53
C MET A 134 -14.31 6.14 14.66
N ASN A 135 -13.01 6.37 14.82
CA ASN A 135 -12.22 5.77 15.88
C ASN A 135 -12.67 6.23 17.28
N ASP A 136 -13.07 7.49 17.42
CA ASP A 136 -13.54 8.05 18.68
C ASP A 136 -14.89 7.45 19.08
N VAL A 137 -15.80 7.25 18.12
CA VAL A 137 -17.04 6.50 18.33
C VAL A 137 -16.75 5.06 18.78
N LEU A 138 -15.80 4.38 18.13
CA LEU A 138 -15.42 3.02 18.52
C LEU A 138 -14.84 2.96 19.93
N LEU A 139 -13.98 3.91 20.30
CA LEU A 139 -13.43 3.99 21.65
C LEU A 139 -14.54 4.17 22.68
N GLU A 140 -15.49 5.07 22.46
CA GLU A 140 -16.63 5.28 23.36
C GLU A 140 -17.45 3.98 23.55
N GLN A 141 -17.74 3.27 22.46
CA GLN A 141 -18.48 2.00 22.53
C GLN A 141 -17.66 0.88 23.18
N LEU A 142 -16.34 0.82 22.94
CA LEU A 142 -15.43 -0.12 23.58
C LEU A 142 -15.23 0.20 25.06
N GLU A 143 -15.45 1.42 25.53
CA GLU A 143 -15.39 1.78 26.95
C GLU A 143 -16.72 1.52 27.67
N ASN A 144 -17.84 1.51 26.95
CA ASN A 144 -19.17 1.27 27.52
C ASN A 144 -19.36 -0.17 28.05
N PRO A 145 -19.38 -0.42 29.37
CA PRO A 145 -19.45 -1.77 29.94
C PRO A 145 -20.77 -2.49 29.64
N ARG A 146 -21.79 -1.78 29.15
CA ARG A 146 -23.14 -2.32 28.89
C ARG A 146 -23.35 -2.81 27.47
N ILE A 147 -22.38 -2.60 26.56
CA ILE A 147 -22.51 -3.06 25.19
C ILE A 147 -22.54 -4.59 25.13
N GLN A 148 -23.51 -5.15 24.43
CA GLN A 148 -23.62 -6.59 24.25
C GLN A 148 -22.56 -7.08 23.26
N THR A 149 -21.98 -8.26 23.49
CA THR A 149 -20.92 -8.85 22.64
C THR A 149 -21.32 -8.94 21.16
N ALA A 150 -22.58 -9.29 20.88
CA ALA A 150 -23.09 -9.37 19.50
C ALA A 150 -23.15 -7.99 18.82
N ALA A 151 -23.59 -6.96 19.56
CA ALA A 151 -23.62 -5.59 19.06
C ALA A 151 -22.21 -5.04 18.80
N LEU A 152 -21.25 -5.40 19.67
CA LEU A 152 -19.84 -5.04 19.47
C LEU A 152 -19.26 -5.68 18.21
N GLY A 153 -19.57 -6.95 17.93
CA GLY A 153 -19.15 -7.63 16.69
C GLY A 153 -19.64 -6.90 15.43
N GLN A 154 -20.94 -6.57 15.38
CA GLN A 154 -21.54 -5.85 14.25
C GLN A 154 -20.97 -4.45 14.06
N LEU A 155 -20.72 -3.74 15.17
CA LEU A 155 -20.08 -2.43 15.14
C LEU A 155 -18.68 -2.51 14.53
N MET A 156 -17.89 -3.51 14.92
CA MET A 156 -16.54 -3.71 14.40
C MET A 156 -16.53 -4.06 12.92
N GLU A 157 -17.44 -4.91 12.45
CA GLU A 157 -17.57 -5.23 11.01
C GLU A 157 -17.95 -3.99 10.20
N SER A 158 -18.90 -3.20 10.72
CA SER A 158 -19.32 -1.95 10.09
C SER A 158 -18.18 -0.94 10.03
N ALA A 159 -17.38 -0.84 11.11
CA ALA A 159 -16.25 0.06 11.13
C ALA A 159 -15.12 -0.35 10.20
N ASP A 160 -14.81 -1.65 10.11
CA ASP A 160 -13.84 -2.17 9.16
C ASP A 160 -14.23 -1.80 7.72
N GLU A 161 -15.53 -1.85 7.39
CA GLU A 161 -16.05 -1.42 6.08
C GLU A 161 -15.76 0.06 5.84
N VAL A 162 -16.14 0.92 6.79
CA VAL A 162 -15.93 2.38 6.70
C VAL A 162 -14.44 2.70 6.56
N PHE A 163 -13.57 2.11 7.37
CA PHE A 163 -12.12 2.31 7.25
C PHE A 163 -11.60 1.86 5.90
N ARG A 164 -12.09 0.74 5.35
CA ARG A 164 -11.67 0.27 4.03
C ARG A 164 -12.07 1.22 2.92
N LEU A 165 -13.29 1.77 2.97
CA LEU A 165 -13.77 2.77 2.02
C LEU A 165 -12.95 4.06 2.09
N LEU A 166 -12.67 4.54 3.31
CA LEU A 166 -11.81 5.70 3.55
C LEU A 166 -10.38 5.45 3.02
N GLY A 167 -9.79 4.30 3.31
CA GLY A 167 -8.45 3.92 2.86
C GLY A 167 -8.33 3.67 1.35
N ALA A 168 -9.43 3.31 0.68
CA ALA A 168 -9.45 3.20 -0.78
C ALA A 168 -9.50 4.58 -1.47
N SER A 169 -9.91 5.62 -0.74
CA SER A 169 -10.05 6.96 -1.28
C SER A 169 -8.73 7.73 -1.37
N ASP A 170 -7.69 7.33 -0.63
CA ASP A 170 -6.37 7.96 -0.66
C ASP A 170 -5.27 6.90 -0.37
N PRO A 171 -4.21 6.78 -1.21
CA PRO A 171 -3.18 5.75 -1.05
C PRO A 171 -2.50 5.75 0.33
N ALA A 172 -2.24 6.93 0.90
CA ALA A 172 -1.56 7.10 2.17
C ALA A 172 -2.48 6.80 3.34
N ALA A 173 -3.75 7.20 3.26
CA ALA A 173 -4.77 6.76 4.21
C ALA A 173 -4.92 5.23 4.18
N GLY A 174 -4.80 4.62 2.99
CA GLY A 174 -4.76 3.17 2.82
C GLY A 174 -3.62 2.49 3.60
N VAL A 175 -2.47 3.15 3.79
CA VAL A 175 -1.38 2.64 4.64
C VAL A 175 -1.84 2.54 6.09
N MET A 176 -2.47 3.59 6.61
CA MET A 176 -2.94 3.66 8.00
C MET A 176 -4.02 2.60 8.27
N VAL A 177 -4.93 2.37 7.31
CA VAL A 177 -5.97 1.33 7.41
C VAL A 177 -5.36 -0.07 7.41
N ARG A 178 -4.38 -0.34 6.54
CA ARG A 178 -3.68 -1.64 6.54
C ARG A 178 -2.94 -1.87 7.86
N TRP A 179 -2.32 -0.84 8.42
CA TRP A 179 -1.73 -0.91 9.75
C TRP A 179 -2.76 -1.28 10.83
N LEU A 180 -3.92 -0.61 10.84
CA LEU A 180 -5.02 -0.89 11.77
C LEU A 180 -5.50 -2.35 11.67
N GLN A 181 -5.73 -2.83 10.45
CA GLN A 181 -6.14 -4.21 10.18
C GLN A 181 -5.07 -5.22 10.61
N THR A 182 -3.79 -4.90 10.42
CA THR A 182 -2.68 -5.73 10.88
C THR A 182 -2.66 -5.85 12.40
N GLU A 183 -2.85 -4.74 13.12
CA GLU A 183 -2.92 -4.76 14.58
C GLU A 183 -4.13 -5.54 15.10
N LYS A 184 -5.28 -5.45 14.44
CA LYS A 184 -6.47 -6.24 14.77
C LYS A 184 -6.22 -7.75 14.64
N ILE A 185 -5.53 -8.20 13.59
CA ILE A 185 -5.21 -9.63 13.36
C ILE A 185 -4.26 -10.18 14.43
N ARG A 186 -3.47 -9.31 15.10
CA ARG A 186 -2.57 -9.73 16.19
C ARG A 186 -3.29 -10.09 17.49
N ILE A 187 -4.58 -9.76 17.62
CA ILE A 187 -5.37 -10.13 18.79
C ILE A 187 -5.61 -11.64 18.79
N ALA A 188 -4.99 -12.33 19.75
CA ALA A 188 -5.18 -13.76 19.92
C ALA A 188 -6.61 -14.07 20.42
N PRO A 189 -7.21 -15.21 20.02
CA PRO A 189 -8.45 -15.68 20.61
C PRO A 189 -8.33 -15.78 22.13
N SER A 190 -9.22 -15.10 22.86
CA SER A 190 -9.20 -15.05 24.33
C SER A 190 -10.61 -14.78 24.87
N SER A 191 -10.73 -14.47 26.16
CA SER A 191 -12.00 -14.05 26.76
C SER A 191 -12.50 -12.75 26.11
N THR A 192 -13.81 -12.53 26.13
CA THR A 192 -14.41 -11.29 25.60
C THR A 192 -13.82 -10.03 26.25
N GLU A 193 -13.56 -10.08 27.56
CA GLU A 193 -12.93 -8.98 28.30
C GLU A 193 -11.49 -8.72 27.82
N ALA A 194 -10.70 -9.78 27.60
CA ALA A 194 -9.32 -9.66 27.12
C ALA A 194 -9.25 -9.18 25.66
N ILE A 195 -10.18 -9.62 24.81
CA ILE A 195 -10.31 -9.13 23.43
C ILE A 195 -10.66 -7.65 23.45
N ARG A 196 -11.64 -7.26 24.26
CA ARG A 196 -12.07 -5.86 24.38
C ARG A 196 -10.95 -4.95 24.89
N ALA A 197 -10.18 -5.39 25.88
CA ALA A 197 -9.04 -4.64 26.40
C ALA A 197 -7.96 -4.44 25.31
N GLN A 198 -7.64 -5.49 24.54
CA GLN A 198 -6.70 -5.39 23.42
C GLN A 198 -7.24 -4.50 22.30
N MET A 199 -8.55 -4.56 22.02
CA MET A 199 -9.21 -3.69 21.04
C MET A 199 -9.08 -2.22 21.42
N LEU A 200 -9.37 -1.91 22.68
CA LEU A 200 -9.22 -0.57 23.24
C LEU A 200 -7.78 -0.06 23.10
N GLU A 201 -6.79 -0.92 23.39
CA GLU A 201 -5.38 -0.57 23.30
C GLU A 201 -4.95 -0.19 21.88
N TYR A 202 -5.29 -1.00 20.87
CA TYR A 202 -4.86 -0.68 19.51
C TYR A 202 -5.64 0.52 18.93
N HIS A 203 -6.91 0.70 19.28
CA HIS A 203 -7.67 1.90 18.85
C HIS A 203 -7.14 3.18 19.49
N ARG A 204 -6.62 3.12 20.73
CA ARG A 204 -5.89 4.24 21.35
C ARG A 204 -4.56 4.52 20.63
N ARG A 205 -3.82 3.48 20.25
CA ARG A 205 -2.61 3.63 19.43
C ARG A 205 -2.94 4.21 18.05
N PHE A 206 -4.05 3.81 17.45
CA PHE A 206 -4.50 4.37 16.19
C PHE A 206 -4.86 5.85 16.31
N HIS A 207 -5.51 6.26 17.42
CA HIS A 207 -5.75 7.67 17.69
C HIS A 207 -4.44 8.50 17.71
N LEU A 208 -3.37 7.96 18.30
CA LEU A 208 -2.04 8.61 18.28
C LEU A 208 -1.44 8.69 16.87
N VAL A 209 -1.67 7.68 16.03
CA VAL A 209 -1.26 7.66 14.62
C VAL A 209 -1.98 8.71 13.78
N LEU A 210 -3.26 8.98 14.08
CA LEU A 210 -4.06 9.98 13.37
C LEU A 210 -3.74 11.42 13.79
N ARG A 211 -3.34 11.61 15.05
CA ARG A 211 -3.13 12.92 15.69
C ARG A 211 -2.33 13.94 14.87
N PRO A 212 -1.20 13.60 14.21
CA PRO A 212 -0.39 14.58 13.47
C PRO A 212 -1.14 15.29 12.32
N TYR A 213 -2.28 14.74 11.90
CA TYR A 213 -3.02 15.19 10.73
C TYR A 213 -4.40 15.73 11.05
N CYS A 214 -4.77 15.80 12.32
CA CYS A 214 -6.02 16.41 12.72
C CYS A 214 -5.74 17.81 13.23
N LEU A 215 -6.62 18.75 12.86
CA LEU A 215 -6.61 20.07 13.46
C LEU A 215 -6.89 19.91 14.97
N GLU A 216 -6.00 20.43 15.81
CA GLU A 216 -6.32 20.56 17.24
C GLU A 216 -7.45 21.60 17.33
N GLU A 217 -8.56 21.25 17.98
CA GLU A 217 -9.49 22.28 18.46
C GLU A 217 -8.71 23.06 19.52
N ASP A 218 -8.15 24.21 19.14
CA ASP A 218 -7.59 25.15 20.09
C ASP A 218 -8.64 25.41 21.17
N ALA A 219 -8.28 25.06 22.41
CA ALA A 219 -8.98 25.45 23.62
C ALA A 219 -9.05 26.98 23.69
N SER A 220 -10.05 27.54 23.03
CA SER A 220 -10.37 28.97 22.99
C SER A 220 -11.77 29.22 23.55
N GLU A 221 -12.14 28.50 24.61
CA GLU A 221 -13.22 28.87 25.52
C GLU A 221 -12.70 28.79 26.97
N GLY A 222 -12.01 29.84 27.41
CA GLY A 222 -11.50 29.89 28.79
C GLY A 222 -10.84 31.19 29.24
N ALA A 223 -10.79 32.23 28.41
CA ALA A 223 -10.18 33.52 28.78
C ALA A 223 -11.05 34.73 28.42
N HIS A 224 -12.36 34.64 28.63
CA HIS A 224 -13.22 35.81 28.75
C HIS A 224 -14.21 35.62 29.88
N GLY A 225 -13.80 36.00 31.09
CA GLY A 225 -14.68 35.97 32.25
C GLY A 225 -13.97 36.21 33.57
N SER A 226 -13.41 37.41 33.77
CA SER A 226 -13.51 38.15 35.04
C SER A 226 -12.99 39.57 34.82
N LEU A 227 -13.93 40.51 34.92
CA LEU A 227 -13.69 41.93 35.20
C LEU A 227 -13.07 42.10 36.59
#